data_AF-A0A9N9BU22-F1
#
_entry.id   AF-A0A9N9BU22-F1
#
_cell.length_a   1.000
_cell.length_b   1.000
_cell.length_c   1.000
_cell.angle_alpha   90.00
_cell.angle_beta   90.00
_cell.angle_gamma   90.00
#
_symmetry.space_group_name_H-M   'P 1'
#
loop_
_entity.id
_entity.type
_entity.pdbx_description
1 polymer ?
#
loop_
_entity_poly.entity_id
_entity_poly.type
_entity_poly.pdbx_seq_one_letter_code
_entity_poly.pdbx_strand_id
1 'polypeptide(L)'
;MEISSKKPVGRFRQIVEIPSNIRKRRDPRFDDLSGQFNDDLFEKSYSFLNEYKKSEMEEIKKRISKEKDPEEKQKLQQLLNKLQSRAAHESNLNRKKQLKREQKKKERELIAQGKSPFYLKKSEEKKLELVDKFKKLQKSDSKVLDKVIEKRRKKNASKEHRYVPFKRREALYTPLLLYMVYNATNFAASYPNHVSLATIVHVSSWIIQFIGHGFFEKRSPALKDNLVQALLLAPLFVWLEVLFHLRYRSSLRQRVMNKVGVAIAKYKKGQRQTAE
;
A
#
# COMPACT_ATOMS: atom_id res chain seq x y z
N MET A 1 6.35 -21.70 37.69
CA MET A 1 5.50 -20.49 37.66
C MET A 1 5.72 -19.79 36.33
N GLU A 2 4.73 -19.77 35.44
CA GLU A 2 4.78 -19.00 34.20
C GLU A 2 4.54 -17.51 34.51
N ILE A 3 5.35 -16.62 33.96
CA ILE A 3 5.25 -15.18 34.21
C ILE A 3 4.32 -14.56 33.17
N SER A 4 3.32 -13.81 33.62
CA SER A 4 2.32 -13.15 32.76
C SER A 4 2.95 -12.14 31.79
N SER A 5 2.58 -12.23 30.51
CA SER A 5 3.01 -11.31 29.44
C SER A 5 2.53 -9.86 29.62
N LYS A 6 1.60 -9.62 30.55
CA LYS A 6 1.09 -8.29 30.88
C LYS A 6 1.97 -7.52 31.87
N LYS A 7 2.92 -8.19 32.53
CA LYS A 7 3.85 -7.51 33.45
C LYS A 7 4.97 -6.87 32.63
N PRO A 8 5.08 -5.53 32.60
CA PRO A 8 6.14 -4.86 31.84
C PRO A 8 7.50 -5.27 32.42
N VAL A 9 8.40 -5.73 31.55
CA VAL A 9 9.78 -6.06 31.95
C VAL A 9 10.52 -4.77 32.29
N GLY A 10 11.30 -4.79 33.37
CA GLY A 10 12.15 -3.66 33.75
C GLY A 10 13.14 -3.32 32.64
N ARG A 11 13.41 -2.03 32.41
CA ARG A 11 14.39 -1.57 31.41
C ARG A 11 15.82 -1.94 31.79
N PHE A 12 16.09 -1.98 33.08
CA PHE A 12 17.38 -2.39 33.62
C PHE A 12 17.39 -3.90 33.77
N ARG A 13 18.22 -4.56 32.95
CA ARG A 13 18.57 -5.94 33.17
C ARG A 13 19.34 -6.00 34.49
N GLN A 14 18.82 -6.71 35.49
CA GLN A 14 19.61 -7.08 36.66
C GLN A 14 20.72 -8.02 36.16
N ILE A 15 21.93 -7.48 36.01
CA ILE A 15 23.10 -8.28 35.66
C ILE A 15 23.51 -8.96 36.96
N VAL A 16 23.32 -10.27 37.05
CA VAL A 16 23.94 -11.06 38.11
C VAL A 16 25.43 -11.07 37.79
N GLU A 17 26.20 -10.30 38.55
CA GLU A 17 27.65 -10.28 38.42
C GLU A 17 28.19 -11.64 38.86
N ILE A 18 28.62 -12.44 37.87
CA ILE A 18 29.27 -13.72 38.13
C ILE A 18 30.65 -13.41 38.76
N PRO A 19 31.02 -14.03 39.89
CA PRO A 19 32.32 -13.83 40.53
C PRO A 19 33.48 -13.96 39.53
N SER A 20 34.37 -12.97 39.51
CA SER A 20 35.51 -12.90 38.57
C SER A 20 36.53 -14.03 38.74
N ASN A 21 36.51 -14.72 39.88
CA ASN A 21 37.36 -15.86 40.19
C ASN A 21 36.90 -17.18 39.51
N ILE A 22 35.68 -17.23 38.96
CA ILE A 22 35.21 -18.38 38.19
C ILE A 22 35.77 -18.25 36.77
N ARG A 23 36.72 -19.11 36.41
CA ARG A 23 37.19 -19.23 35.01
C ARG A 23 35.98 -19.55 34.12
N LYS A 24 35.59 -18.60 33.28
CA LYS A 24 34.54 -18.80 32.26
C LYS A 24 35.02 -19.93 31.35
N ARG A 25 34.27 -21.03 31.25
CA ARG A 25 34.52 -22.05 30.24
C ARG A 25 34.43 -21.36 28.88
N ARG A 26 35.54 -21.30 28.15
CA ARG A 26 35.59 -20.75 26.79
C ARG A 26 35.25 -21.87 25.83
N ASP A 27 34.11 -21.77 25.18
CA ASP A 27 33.80 -22.61 24.03
C ASP A 27 34.54 -22.01 22.83
N PRO A 28 35.44 -22.76 22.17
CA PRO A 28 36.23 -22.24 21.06
C PRO A 28 35.39 -21.62 19.94
N ARG A 29 34.14 -22.06 19.77
CA ARG A 29 33.21 -21.49 18.78
C ARG A 29 32.86 -20.03 19.07
N PHE A 30 33.02 -19.61 20.32
CA PHE A 30 32.71 -18.27 20.83
C PHE A 30 33.94 -17.59 21.44
N ASP A 31 35.14 -18.11 21.18
CA ASP A 31 36.39 -17.45 21.57
C ASP A 31 36.71 -16.34 20.56
N ASP A 32 37.03 -15.15 21.04
CA ASP A 32 37.32 -13.99 20.20
C ASP A 32 38.57 -14.22 19.32
N LEU A 33 39.45 -15.13 19.74
CA LEU A 33 40.65 -15.55 19.01
C LEU A 33 40.35 -16.46 17.81
N SER A 34 39.15 -17.02 17.70
CA SER A 34 38.77 -17.97 16.63
C SER A 34 38.51 -17.31 15.27
N GLY A 35 38.66 -15.98 15.17
CA GLY A 35 38.49 -15.22 13.94
C GLY A 35 37.03 -14.92 13.58
N GLN A 36 36.81 -14.36 12.38
CA GLN A 36 35.49 -13.97 11.90
C GLN A 36 34.92 -14.98 10.90
N PHE A 37 33.60 -15.18 10.93
CA PHE A 37 32.91 -16.05 9.98
C PHE A 37 33.02 -15.52 8.55
N ASN A 38 33.57 -16.33 7.64
CA ASN A 38 33.65 -16.01 6.22
C ASN A 38 32.48 -16.65 5.46
N ASP A 39 31.40 -15.87 5.31
CA ASP A 39 30.19 -16.23 4.55
C ASP A 39 30.52 -16.83 3.17
N ASP A 40 31.46 -16.23 2.43
CA ASP A 40 31.73 -16.58 1.03
C ASP A 40 32.51 -17.90 0.92
N LEU A 41 33.42 -18.16 1.87
CA LEU A 41 34.12 -19.44 1.95
C LEU A 41 33.15 -20.55 2.38
N PHE A 42 32.32 -20.28 3.38
CA PHE A 42 31.32 -21.23 3.87
C PHE A 42 30.32 -21.63 2.78
N GLU A 43 29.81 -20.66 2.02
CA GLU A 43 28.86 -20.94 0.92
C GLU A 43 29.49 -21.83 -0.15
N LYS A 44 30.79 -21.67 -0.43
CA LYS A 44 31.53 -22.52 -1.38
C LYS A 44 31.81 -23.92 -0.81
N SER A 45 32.38 -24.00 0.39
CA SER A 45 32.79 -25.25 1.02
C SER A 45 31.59 -26.15 1.34
N TYR A 46 30.45 -25.56 1.71
CA TYR A 46 29.22 -26.28 2.05
C TYR A 46 28.14 -26.15 0.97
N SER A 47 28.53 -25.92 -0.27
CA SER A 47 27.62 -25.80 -1.41
C SER A 47 26.73 -27.04 -1.61
N PHE A 48 27.25 -28.24 -1.28
CA PHE A 48 26.53 -29.51 -1.31
C PHE A 48 25.30 -29.55 -0.41
N LEU A 49 25.25 -28.75 0.68
CA LEU A 49 24.09 -28.66 1.55
C LEU A 49 22.83 -28.17 0.81
N ASN A 50 23.00 -27.44 -0.28
CA ASN A 50 21.87 -26.99 -1.11
C ASN A 50 21.18 -28.17 -1.81
N GLU A 51 21.94 -29.19 -2.21
CA GLU A 51 21.40 -30.41 -2.80
C GLU A 51 20.70 -31.25 -1.73
N TYR A 52 21.33 -31.42 -0.57
CA TYR A 52 20.73 -32.13 0.56
C TYR A 52 19.40 -31.51 1.01
N LYS A 53 19.33 -30.18 1.13
CA LYS A 53 18.09 -29.46 1.45
C LYS A 53 16.99 -29.70 0.41
N LYS A 54 17.36 -29.81 -0.88
CA LYS A 54 16.39 -30.08 -1.96
C LYS A 54 15.86 -31.51 -1.85
N SER A 55 16.75 -32.49 -1.67
CA SER A 55 16.34 -33.89 -1.51
C SER A 55 15.48 -34.08 -0.25
N GLU A 56 15.80 -33.40 0.86
CA GLU A 56 14.99 -33.42 2.08
C GLU A 56 13.57 -32.89 1.83
N MET A 57 13.43 -31.76 1.12
CA MET A 57 12.10 -31.23 0.74
C MET A 57 11.33 -32.20 -0.17
N GLU A 58 12.00 -32.88 -1.10
CA GLU A 58 11.37 -33.89 -1.96
C GLU A 58 10.93 -35.13 -1.18
N GLU A 59 11.75 -35.58 -0.24
CA GLU A 59 11.42 -36.70 0.63
C GLU A 59 10.21 -36.38 1.51
N ILE A 60 10.16 -35.19 2.12
CA ILE A 60 9.01 -34.74 2.91
C ILE A 60 7.74 -34.69 2.05
N LYS A 61 7.83 -34.22 0.80
CA LYS A 61 6.68 -34.26 -0.13
C LYS A 61 6.21 -35.69 -0.39
N LYS A 62 7.14 -36.63 -0.61
CA LYS A 62 6.81 -38.06 -0.79
C LYS A 62 6.15 -38.62 0.48
N ARG A 63 6.67 -38.30 1.67
CA ARG A 63 6.06 -38.71 2.95
C ARG A 63 4.63 -38.16 3.09
N ILE A 64 4.40 -36.87 2.81
CA ILE A 64 3.06 -36.25 2.83
C ILE A 64 2.06 -36.98 1.92
N SER A 65 2.51 -37.46 0.76
CA SER A 65 1.63 -38.20 -0.18
C SER A 65 1.27 -39.61 0.30
N LYS A 66 2.14 -40.23 1.12
CA LYS A 66 1.95 -41.61 1.63
C LYS A 66 1.24 -41.62 2.99
N GLU A 67 1.40 -40.57 3.78
CA GLU A 67 0.89 -40.49 5.14
C GLU A 67 -0.64 -40.44 5.16
N LYS A 68 -1.24 -41.31 5.98
CA LYS A 68 -2.70 -41.44 6.12
C LYS A 68 -3.20 -40.69 7.35
N ASP A 69 -2.40 -40.61 8.41
CA ASP A 69 -2.77 -39.89 9.62
C ASP A 69 -2.86 -38.37 9.33
N PRO A 70 -4.03 -37.74 9.55
CA PRO A 70 -4.21 -36.31 9.32
C PRO A 70 -3.28 -35.44 10.18
N GLU A 71 -2.97 -35.84 11.42
CA GLU A 71 -2.13 -35.03 12.31
C GLU A 71 -0.68 -34.99 11.84
N GLU A 72 -0.10 -36.16 11.58
CA GLU A 72 1.28 -36.27 11.06
C GLU A 72 1.40 -35.63 9.67
N LYS A 73 0.38 -35.80 8.80
CA LYS A 73 0.34 -35.12 7.51
C LYS A 73 0.36 -33.60 7.66
N GLN A 74 -0.38 -33.05 8.63
CA GLN A 74 -0.36 -31.62 8.92
C GLN A 74 1.01 -31.16 9.45
N LYS A 75 1.64 -31.93 10.35
CA LYS A 75 3.00 -31.64 10.87
C LYS A 75 4.03 -31.62 9.73
N LEU A 76 3.99 -32.60 8.83
CA LEU A 76 4.87 -32.66 7.66
C LEU A 76 4.63 -31.49 6.69
N GLN A 77 3.37 -31.10 6.45
CA GLN A 77 3.05 -29.91 5.64
C GLN A 77 3.58 -28.62 6.26
N GLN A 78 3.44 -28.46 7.59
CA GLN A 78 4.02 -27.32 8.30
C GLN A 78 5.54 -27.30 8.19
N LEU A 79 6.20 -28.46 8.32
CA LEU A 79 7.65 -28.58 8.15
C LEU A 79 8.07 -28.20 6.72
N LEU A 80 7.38 -28.72 5.70
CA LEU A 80 7.64 -28.37 4.30
C LEU A 80 7.50 -26.86 4.06
N ASN A 81 6.44 -26.24 4.60
CA ASN A 81 6.22 -24.80 4.49
C ASN A 81 7.33 -23.98 5.16
N LYS A 82 7.83 -24.44 6.33
CA LYS A 82 8.99 -23.81 7.01
C LYS A 82 10.25 -23.91 6.16
N LEU A 83 10.56 -25.09 5.62
CA LEU A 83 11.74 -25.32 4.78
C LEU A 83 11.68 -24.51 3.48
N GLN A 84 10.53 -24.51 2.80
CA GLN A 84 10.31 -23.69 1.59
C GLN A 84 10.45 -22.19 1.88
N SER A 85 9.88 -21.73 3.00
CA SER A 85 10.00 -20.32 3.41
C SER A 85 11.46 -19.94 3.71
N ARG A 86 12.21 -20.84 4.35
CA ARG A 86 13.65 -20.66 4.62
C ARG A 86 14.46 -20.61 3.32
N ALA A 87 14.23 -21.55 2.40
CA ALA A 87 14.89 -21.55 1.09
C ALA A 87 14.55 -20.30 0.26
N ALA A 88 13.29 -19.85 0.30
CA ALA A 88 12.88 -18.59 -0.33
C ALA A 88 13.56 -17.38 0.32
N HIS A 89 13.75 -17.37 1.64
CA HIS A 89 14.49 -16.31 2.33
C HIS A 89 15.97 -16.29 1.93
N GLU A 90 16.64 -17.44 1.96
CA GLU A 90 18.04 -17.61 1.57
C GLU A 90 18.27 -17.13 0.13
N SER A 91 17.42 -17.54 -0.82
CA SER A 91 17.50 -17.09 -2.21
C SER A 91 17.29 -15.58 -2.38
N ASN A 92 16.41 -14.96 -1.59
CA ASN A 92 16.22 -13.50 -1.59
C ASN A 92 17.46 -12.76 -1.03
N LEU A 93 18.09 -13.29 0.01
CA LEU A 93 19.35 -12.74 0.55
C LEU A 93 20.48 -12.86 -0.47
N ASN A 94 20.62 -14.01 -1.11
CA ASN A 94 21.63 -14.25 -2.14
C ASN A 94 21.42 -13.32 -3.34
N ARG A 95 20.16 -13.14 -3.81
CA ARG A 95 19.84 -12.18 -4.87
C ARG A 95 20.23 -10.75 -4.49
N LYS A 96 19.99 -10.35 -3.24
CA LYS A 96 20.40 -9.03 -2.72
C LYS A 96 21.92 -8.88 -2.68
N LYS A 97 22.65 -9.90 -2.22
CA LYS A 97 24.13 -9.93 -2.25
C LYS A 97 24.64 -9.81 -3.70
N GLN A 98 24.02 -10.52 -4.64
CA GLN A 98 24.35 -10.45 -6.08
C GLN A 98 24.11 -9.07 -6.67
N LEU A 99 22.94 -8.45 -6.44
CA LEU A 99 22.66 -7.08 -6.89
C LEU A 99 23.72 -6.09 -6.40
N LYS A 100 24.14 -6.22 -5.13
CA LYS A 100 25.20 -5.38 -4.56
C LYS A 100 26.55 -5.64 -5.22
N ARG A 101 26.88 -6.90 -5.54
CA ARG A 101 28.11 -7.28 -6.27
C ARG A 101 28.09 -6.73 -7.70
N GLU A 102 26.98 -6.86 -8.41
CA GLU A 102 26.77 -6.32 -9.76
C GLU A 102 26.95 -4.80 -9.78
N GLN A 103 26.36 -4.09 -8.82
CA GLN A 103 26.54 -2.64 -8.68
C GLN A 103 27.99 -2.27 -8.42
N LYS A 104 28.66 -2.92 -7.47
CA LYS A 104 30.08 -2.69 -7.21
C LYS A 104 30.97 -3.00 -8.41
N LYS A 105 30.59 -3.97 -9.25
CA LYS A 105 31.32 -4.29 -10.47
C LYS A 105 31.18 -3.16 -11.50
N LYS A 106 29.95 -2.72 -11.77
CA LYS A 106 29.67 -1.58 -12.66
C LYS A 106 30.35 -0.30 -12.20
N GLU A 107 30.34 -0.05 -10.90
CA GLU A 107 31.01 1.12 -10.33
C GLU A 107 32.53 1.06 -10.56
N ARG A 108 33.15 -0.11 -10.33
CA ARG A 108 34.58 -0.31 -10.65
C ARG A 108 34.90 -0.12 -12.13
N GLU A 109 34.02 -0.57 -13.03
CA GLU A 109 34.16 -0.35 -14.48
C GLU A 109 34.08 1.14 -14.84
N LEU A 110 33.16 1.90 -14.22
CA LEU A 110 33.06 3.35 -14.43
C LEU A 110 34.26 4.10 -13.87
N ILE A 111 34.79 3.68 -12.72
CA ILE A 111 36.01 4.23 -12.13
C ILE A 111 37.22 3.96 -13.03
N ALA A 112 37.32 2.75 -13.59
CA ALA A 112 38.37 2.40 -14.55
C ALA A 112 38.30 3.24 -15.83
N GLN A 113 37.10 3.70 -16.22
CA GLN A 113 36.88 4.66 -17.31
C GLN A 113 37.21 6.11 -16.90
N GLY A 114 37.66 6.37 -15.67
CA GLY A 114 38.04 7.69 -15.17
C GLY A 114 36.92 8.47 -14.47
N LYS A 115 35.74 7.88 -14.23
CA LYS A 115 34.67 8.54 -13.45
C LYS A 115 34.99 8.48 -11.95
N SER A 116 34.50 9.47 -11.21
CA SER A 116 34.64 9.50 -9.74
C SER A 116 33.80 8.38 -9.07
N PRO A 117 34.30 7.73 -8.01
CA PRO A 117 33.54 6.74 -7.26
C PRO A 117 32.22 7.29 -6.71
N PHE A 118 31.11 6.59 -6.98
CA PHE A 118 29.78 6.93 -6.51
C PHE A 118 29.17 5.82 -5.65
N TYR A 119 28.68 6.20 -4.46
CA TYR A 119 28.05 5.29 -3.51
C TYR A 119 26.57 5.61 -3.35
N LEU A 120 25.71 4.66 -3.72
CA LEU A 120 24.25 4.81 -3.61
C LEU A 120 23.80 4.96 -2.16
N LYS A 121 22.79 5.81 -1.96
CA LYS A 121 22.13 5.91 -0.65
C LYS A 121 21.36 4.62 -0.34
N LYS A 122 21.22 4.28 0.94
CA LYS A 122 20.44 3.08 1.38
C LYS A 122 19.00 3.08 0.91
N SER A 123 18.39 4.24 0.70
CA SER A 123 17.05 4.38 0.13
C SER A 123 17.01 3.99 -1.35
N GLU A 124 18.06 4.30 -2.10
CA GLU A 124 18.20 3.99 -3.52
C GLU A 124 18.54 2.52 -3.76
N GLU A 125 19.42 1.94 -2.93
CA GLU A 125 19.64 0.47 -2.90
C GLU A 125 18.30 -0.27 -2.74
N LYS A 126 17.47 0.16 -1.79
CA LYS A 126 16.13 -0.43 -1.56
C LYS A 126 15.17 -0.21 -2.74
N LYS A 127 15.22 0.94 -3.42
CA LYS A 127 14.42 1.18 -4.63
C LYS A 127 14.84 0.21 -5.74
N LEU A 128 16.14 -0.02 -5.92
CA LEU A 128 16.66 -0.92 -6.93
C LEU A 128 16.28 -2.39 -6.64
N GLU A 129 16.39 -2.83 -5.39
CA GLU A 129 15.88 -4.14 -4.95
C GLU A 129 14.37 -4.29 -5.22
N LEU A 130 13.59 -3.22 -4.99
CA LEU A 130 12.15 -3.23 -5.26
C LEU A 130 11.84 -3.31 -6.76
N VAL A 131 12.59 -2.58 -7.59
CA VAL A 131 12.48 -2.63 -9.05
C VAL A 131 12.81 -4.03 -9.56
N ASP A 132 13.88 -4.66 -9.06
CA ASP A 132 14.23 -6.03 -9.42
C ASP A 132 13.11 -7.02 -9.05
N LYS A 133 12.59 -6.92 -7.83
CA LYS A 133 11.46 -7.73 -7.38
C LYS A 133 10.22 -7.53 -8.26
N PHE A 134 9.92 -6.29 -8.65
CA PHE A 134 8.78 -5.99 -9.52
C PHE A 134 8.97 -6.56 -10.92
N LYS A 135 10.17 -6.43 -11.50
CA LYS A 135 10.53 -7.05 -12.79
C LYS A 135 10.39 -8.57 -12.73
N LYS A 136 10.83 -9.21 -11.64
CA LYS A 136 10.66 -10.66 -11.44
C LYS A 136 9.19 -11.06 -11.39
N LEU A 137 8.36 -10.32 -10.65
CA LEU A 137 6.92 -10.58 -10.55
C LEU A 137 6.18 -10.31 -11.87
N GLN A 138 6.58 -9.28 -12.61
CA GLN A 138 6.04 -8.96 -13.93
C GLN A 138 6.33 -10.08 -14.93
N LYS A 139 7.53 -10.68 -14.86
CA LYS A 139 7.92 -11.82 -15.70
C LYS A 139 7.25 -13.13 -15.30
N SER A 140 6.92 -13.33 -14.02
CA SER A 140 6.30 -14.57 -13.56
C SER A 140 4.82 -14.62 -13.89
N ASP A 141 3.99 -13.76 -13.29
CA ASP A 141 2.54 -13.85 -13.36
C ASP A 141 1.88 -12.47 -13.16
N SER A 142 1.07 -12.02 -14.12
CA SER A 142 0.31 -10.77 -14.04
C SER A 142 -0.67 -10.76 -12.86
N LYS A 143 -1.39 -11.86 -12.62
CA LYS A 143 -2.35 -11.99 -11.52
C LYS A 143 -1.70 -11.86 -10.14
N VAL A 144 -0.48 -12.39 -9.96
CA VAL A 144 0.26 -12.29 -8.69
C VAL A 144 0.71 -10.84 -8.47
N LEU A 145 1.16 -10.17 -9.55
CA LEU A 145 1.51 -8.75 -9.51
C LEU A 145 0.31 -7.89 -9.07
N ASP A 146 -0.86 -8.11 -9.66
CA ASP A 146 -2.08 -7.38 -9.31
C ASP A 146 -2.47 -7.57 -7.85
N LYS A 147 -2.42 -8.81 -7.34
CA LYS A 147 -2.67 -9.11 -5.92
C LYS A 147 -1.69 -8.37 -5.00
N VAL A 148 -0.41 -8.31 -5.36
CA VAL A 148 0.62 -7.58 -4.59
C VAL A 148 0.34 -6.08 -4.59
N ILE A 149 -0.01 -5.51 -5.76
CA ILE A 149 -0.37 -4.10 -5.91
C ILE A 149 -1.62 -3.78 -5.10
N GLU A 150 -2.66 -4.61 -5.17
CA GLU A 150 -3.91 -4.45 -4.43
C GLU A 150 -3.67 -4.48 -2.92
N LYS A 151 -2.89 -5.45 -2.42
CA LYS A 151 -2.50 -5.53 -1.00
C LYS A 151 -1.76 -4.28 -0.56
N ARG A 152 -0.89 -3.72 -1.41
CA ARG A 152 -0.19 -2.46 -1.14
C ARG A 152 -1.15 -1.26 -1.14
N ARG A 153 -2.11 -1.20 -2.08
CA ARG A 153 -3.16 -0.17 -2.12
C ARG A 153 -4.00 -0.19 -0.84
N LYS A 154 -4.47 -1.37 -0.40
CA LYS A 154 -5.23 -1.54 0.85
C LYS A 154 -4.42 -1.06 2.07
N LYS A 155 -3.13 -1.42 2.16
CA LYS A 155 -2.26 -0.95 3.25
C LYS A 155 -2.04 0.56 3.24
N ASN A 156 -1.88 1.18 2.07
CA ASN A 156 -1.75 2.62 1.95
C ASN A 156 -3.06 3.34 2.31
N ALA A 157 -4.21 2.85 1.83
CA ALA A 157 -5.52 3.38 2.18
C ALA A 157 -5.78 3.31 3.70
N SER A 158 -5.46 2.19 4.35
CA SER A 158 -5.57 2.07 5.81
C SER A 158 -4.72 3.08 6.58
N LYS A 159 -3.51 3.40 6.08
CA LYS A 159 -2.67 4.47 6.66
C LYS A 159 -3.26 5.86 6.46
N GLU A 160 -3.83 6.12 5.28
CA GLU A 160 -4.53 7.38 5.01
C GLU A 160 -5.75 7.53 5.92
N HIS A 161 -6.51 6.46 6.12
CA HIS A 161 -7.66 6.43 7.03
C HIS A 161 -7.28 6.57 8.51
N ARG A 162 -6.03 6.28 8.91
CA ARG A 162 -5.59 6.53 10.30
C ARG A 162 -5.63 8.01 10.68
N TYR A 163 -5.40 8.90 9.71
CA TYR A 163 -5.30 10.34 9.94
C TYR A 163 -6.53 11.11 9.46
N VAL A 164 -7.64 10.43 9.13
CA VAL A 164 -8.90 11.14 8.86
C VAL A 164 -9.68 11.34 10.16
N PRO A 165 -9.96 12.59 10.59
CA PRO A 165 -10.80 12.81 11.75
C PRO A 165 -12.22 12.33 11.45
N PHE A 166 -12.69 11.33 12.19
CA PHE A 166 -14.05 10.77 12.04
C PHE A 166 -15.16 11.79 12.36
N LYS A 167 -14.85 12.84 13.14
CA LYS A 167 -15.84 13.72 13.80
C LYS A 167 -16.25 15.00 13.03
N ARG A 168 -15.92 15.15 11.73
CA ARG A 168 -16.19 16.40 10.97
C ARG A 168 -16.92 16.22 9.64
N ARG A 169 -17.71 15.16 9.45
CA ARG A 169 -18.51 15.02 8.20
C ARG A 169 -19.82 15.79 8.29
N GLU A 170 -20.49 15.76 9.43
CA GLU A 170 -21.81 16.41 9.60
C GLU A 170 -21.67 17.91 9.87
N ALA A 171 -20.63 18.32 10.61
CA ALA A 171 -20.36 19.73 10.93
C ALA A 171 -20.06 20.63 9.70
N LEU A 172 -19.88 20.07 8.51
CA LEU A 172 -19.69 20.83 7.27
C LEU A 172 -21.00 21.43 6.76
N TYR A 173 -22.11 20.71 6.90
CA TYR A 173 -23.40 21.12 6.38
C TYR A 173 -24.25 21.82 7.44
N THR A 174 -23.94 21.63 8.73
CA THR A 174 -24.71 22.22 9.84
C THR A 174 -24.92 23.74 9.72
N PRO A 175 -23.92 24.61 9.44
CA PRO A 175 -24.19 26.04 9.34
C PRO A 175 -25.08 26.38 8.13
N LEU A 176 -24.91 25.67 7.00
CA LEU A 176 -25.73 25.89 5.81
C LEU A 176 -27.17 25.45 6.02
N LEU A 177 -27.38 24.26 6.61
CA LEU A 177 -28.71 23.73 6.90
C LEU A 177 -29.42 24.59 7.95
N LEU A 178 -28.72 25.02 9.01
CA LEU A 178 -29.29 25.94 10.00
C LEU A 178 -29.69 27.28 9.37
N TYR A 179 -28.85 27.81 8.48
CA TYR A 179 -29.18 29.03 7.74
C TYR A 179 -30.40 28.84 6.82
N MET A 180 -30.48 27.72 6.09
CA MET A 180 -31.63 27.40 5.24
C MET A 180 -32.92 27.24 6.05
N VAL A 181 -32.86 26.53 7.17
CA VAL A 181 -34.01 26.36 8.08
C VAL A 181 -34.44 27.72 8.65
N TYR A 182 -33.51 28.54 9.13
CA TYR A 182 -33.79 29.87 9.64
C TYR A 182 -34.52 30.75 8.60
N ASN A 183 -34.02 30.80 7.37
CA ASN A 183 -34.66 31.56 6.30
C ASN A 183 -36.05 31.00 5.93
N ALA A 184 -36.20 29.68 5.88
CA ALA A 184 -37.48 29.03 5.59
C ALA A 184 -38.53 29.34 6.66
N THR A 185 -38.15 29.28 7.95
CA THR A 185 -39.04 29.62 9.07
C THR A 185 -39.45 31.09 9.03
N ASN A 186 -38.51 32.00 8.79
CA ASN A 186 -38.82 33.44 8.67
C ASN A 186 -39.75 33.74 7.49
N PHE A 187 -39.54 33.08 6.35
CA PHE A 187 -40.38 33.23 5.17
C PHE A 187 -41.81 32.72 5.40
N ALA A 188 -41.95 31.55 6.03
CA ALA A 188 -43.25 31.00 6.39
C ALA A 188 -44.02 31.89 7.39
N ALA A 189 -43.31 32.52 8.33
CA ALA A 189 -43.90 33.43 9.30
C ALA A 189 -44.30 34.80 8.70
N SER A 190 -43.58 35.27 7.68
CA SER A 190 -43.78 36.62 7.11
C SER A 190 -44.86 36.70 6.03
N TYR A 191 -45.19 35.58 5.38
CA TYR A 191 -46.12 35.57 4.24
C TYR A 191 -47.24 34.55 4.42
N PRO A 192 -48.53 34.95 4.39
CA PRO A 192 -49.65 34.01 4.56
C PRO A 192 -49.76 33.01 3.39
N ASN A 193 -49.38 33.40 2.16
CA ASN A 193 -49.41 32.56 0.96
C ASN A 193 -48.03 31.96 0.61
N HIS A 194 -47.17 31.73 1.61
CA HIS A 194 -45.78 31.28 1.44
C HIS A 194 -45.65 30.01 0.57
N VAL A 195 -46.57 29.05 0.68
CA VAL A 195 -46.52 27.79 -0.10
C VAL A 195 -46.71 28.04 -1.60
N SER A 196 -47.71 28.85 -1.98
CA SER A 196 -47.97 29.18 -3.38
C SER A 196 -46.81 29.95 -4.00
N LEU A 197 -46.30 30.96 -3.29
CA LEU A 197 -45.17 31.76 -3.77
C LEU A 197 -43.89 30.94 -3.91
N ALA A 198 -43.59 30.07 -2.93
CA ALA A 198 -42.46 29.16 -3.01
C ALA A 198 -42.58 28.19 -4.21
N THR A 199 -43.79 27.72 -4.50
CA THR A 199 -44.04 26.80 -5.62
C THR A 199 -43.81 27.49 -6.97
N ILE A 200 -44.30 28.72 -7.12
CA ILE A 200 -44.09 29.53 -8.34
C ILE A 200 -42.58 29.79 -8.56
N VAL A 201 -41.86 30.17 -7.51
CA VAL A 201 -40.40 30.39 -7.57
C VAL A 201 -39.65 29.07 -7.88
N HIS A 202 -40.09 27.95 -7.30
CA HIS A 202 -39.47 26.66 -7.52
C HIS A 202 -39.60 26.18 -8.97
N VAL A 203 -40.83 26.23 -9.51
CA VAL A 203 -41.12 25.82 -10.89
C VAL A 203 -40.42 26.72 -11.90
N SER A 204 -40.44 28.04 -11.69
CA SER A 204 -39.73 28.99 -12.57
C SER A 204 -38.21 28.77 -12.56
N SER A 205 -37.62 28.53 -11.38
CA SER A 205 -36.19 28.20 -11.25
C SER A 205 -35.82 26.90 -11.99
N TRP A 206 -36.66 25.86 -11.89
CA TRP A 206 -36.47 24.61 -12.63
C TRP A 206 -36.52 24.80 -14.16
N ILE A 207 -37.47 25.62 -14.64
CA ILE A 207 -37.58 25.96 -16.07
C ILE A 207 -36.29 26.64 -16.55
N ILE A 208 -35.77 27.61 -15.78
CA ILE A 208 -34.53 28.31 -16.10
C ILE A 208 -33.32 27.36 -16.13
N GLN A 209 -33.23 26.41 -15.19
CA GLN A 209 -32.16 25.40 -15.16
C GLN A 209 -32.16 24.49 -16.39
N PHE A 210 -33.34 24.03 -16.84
CA PHE A 210 -33.46 23.22 -18.05
C PHE A 210 -33.08 24.00 -19.32
N ILE A 211 -33.47 25.27 -19.40
CA ILE A 211 -33.09 26.16 -20.51
C ILE A 211 -31.57 26.35 -20.52
N GLY A 212 -30.96 26.64 -19.37
CA GLY A 212 -29.51 26.83 -19.24
C GLY A 212 -28.71 25.59 -19.68
N HIS A 213 -29.06 24.41 -19.15
CA HIS A 213 -28.37 23.17 -19.51
C HIS A 213 -28.62 22.72 -20.95
N GLY A 214 -29.85 22.90 -21.47
CA GLY A 214 -30.23 22.48 -22.82
C GLY A 214 -29.68 23.37 -23.93
N PHE A 215 -29.66 24.69 -23.73
CA PHE A 215 -29.32 25.67 -24.77
C PHE A 215 -27.84 26.06 -24.76
N PHE A 216 -27.23 26.26 -23.58
CA PHE A 216 -25.85 26.76 -23.48
C PHE A 216 -24.78 25.67 -23.39
N GLU A 217 -25.06 24.52 -22.76
CA GLU A 217 -24.01 23.52 -22.50
C GLU A 217 -23.85 22.43 -23.57
N LYS A 218 -24.76 22.30 -24.55
CA LYS A 218 -24.74 21.33 -25.68
C LYS A 218 -24.26 19.91 -25.32
N ARG A 219 -24.37 19.49 -24.06
CA ARG A 219 -24.04 18.15 -23.58
C ARG A 219 -25.34 17.41 -23.35
N SER A 220 -25.43 16.17 -23.84
CA SER A 220 -26.58 15.33 -23.58
C SER A 220 -26.80 15.25 -22.07
N PRO A 221 -28.01 15.56 -21.58
CA PRO A 221 -28.27 15.48 -20.15
C PRO A 221 -28.02 14.05 -19.68
N ALA A 222 -27.28 13.90 -18.57
CA ALA A 222 -26.88 12.61 -17.98
C ALA A 222 -28.06 11.71 -17.53
N LEU A 223 -29.29 12.14 -17.81
CA LEU A 223 -30.55 11.42 -17.65
C LEU A 223 -30.55 10.05 -18.33
N LYS A 224 -29.85 9.87 -19.45
CA LYS A 224 -29.99 8.68 -20.29
C LYS A 224 -29.32 7.42 -19.73
N ASP A 225 -28.27 7.55 -18.92
CA ASP A 225 -27.44 6.40 -18.53
C ASP A 225 -27.38 6.15 -17.02
N ASN A 226 -27.58 7.16 -16.15
CA ASN A 226 -27.54 6.97 -14.69
C ASN A 226 -28.17 8.13 -13.88
N LEU A 227 -29.49 8.29 -13.99
CA LEU A 227 -30.25 9.42 -13.42
C LEU A 227 -30.01 9.66 -11.92
N VAL A 228 -30.02 8.58 -11.13
CA VAL A 228 -29.89 8.67 -9.66
C VAL A 228 -28.49 9.12 -9.27
N GLN A 229 -27.46 8.62 -9.95
CA GLN A 229 -26.08 9.04 -9.72
C GLN A 229 -25.87 10.50 -10.14
N ALA A 230 -26.43 10.93 -11.27
CA ALA A 230 -26.32 12.32 -11.71
C ALA A 230 -27.01 13.29 -10.75
N LEU A 231 -28.23 12.97 -10.31
CA LEU A 231 -29.04 13.84 -9.45
C LEU A 231 -28.45 14.01 -8.05
N LEU A 232 -27.95 12.93 -7.44
CA LEU A 232 -27.38 12.98 -6.08
C LEU A 232 -25.93 13.49 -6.08
N LEU A 233 -25.15 13.16 -7.11
CA LEU A 233 -23.72 13.44 -7.13
C LEU A 233 -23.39 14.83 -7.68
N ALA A 234 -24.21 15.40 -8.57
CA ALA A 234 -23.95 16.73 -9.13
C ALA A 234 -23.99 17.86 -8.08
N PRO A 235 -25.01 17.96 -7.19
CA PRO A 235 -25.00 18.95 -6.12
C PRO A 235 -23.82 18.75 -5.15
N LEU A 236 -23.47 17.49 -4.88
CA LEU A 236 -22.32 17.14 -4.04
C LEU A 236 -21.00 17.56 -4.70
N PHE A 237 -20.89 17.46 -6.02
CA PHE A 237 -19.71 17.87 -6.78
C PHE A 237 -19.50 19.38 -6.72
N VAL A 238 -20.55 20.16 -6.96
CA VAL A 238 -20.51 21.63 -6.83
C VAL A 238 -20.13 22.04 -5.40
N TRP A 239 -20.69 21.38 -4.39
CA TRP A 239 -20.32 21.64 -3.00
C TRP A 239 -18.85 21.32 -2.70
N LEU A 240 -18.32 20.20 -3.20
CA LEU A 240 -16.90 19.87 -3.07
C LEU A 240 -16.00 20.89 -3.76
N GLU A 241 -16.43 21.47 -4.88
CA GLU A 241 -15.69 22.52 -5.59
C GLU A 241 -15.61 23.81 -4.79
N VAL A 242 -16.73 24.25 -4.18
CA VAL A 242 -16.75 25.39 -3.24
C VAL A 242 -15.82 25.12 -2.05
N LEU A 243 -15.87 23.92 -1.47
CA LEU A 243 -14.96 23.54 -0.39
C LEU A 243 -13.49 23.56 -0.84
N PHE A 244 -13.19 23.05 -2.03
CA PHE A 244 -11.83 23.09 -2.58
C PHE A 244 -11.35 24.51 -2.85
N HIS A 245 -12.24 25.42 -3.26
CA HIS A 245 -11.94 26.85 -3.40
C HIS A 245 -11.60 27.48 -2.05
N LEU A 246 -12.33 27.13 -0.99
CA LEU A 246 -12.05 27.50 0.40
C LEU A 246 -10.81 26.79 1.01
N ARG A 247 -9.94 26.20 0.16
CA ARG A 247 -8.74 25.43 0.51
C ARG A 247 -8.99 24.21 1.40
N TYR A 248 -10.25 23.82 1.61
CA TYR A 248 -10.60 22.65 2.40
C TYR A 248 -10.14 21.38 1.67
N ARG A 249 -9.30 20.56 2.32
CA ARG A 249 -8.75 19.30 1.75
C ARG A 249 -8.02 19.45 0.41
N SER A 250 -7.09 20.40 0.31
CA SER A 250 -6.21 20.59 -0.87
C SER A 250 -5.49 19.31 -1.33
N SER A 251 -5.11 18.42 -0.41
CA SER A 251 -4.48 17.14 -0.75
C SER A 251 -5.44 16.18 -1.47
N LEU A 252 -6.73 16.21 -1.14
CA LEU A 252 -7.76 15.43 -1.84
C LEU A 252 -7.97 15.98 -3.25
N ARG A 253 -8.06 17.32 -3.38
CA ARG A 253 -8.15 17.99 -4.68
C ARG A 253 -6.99 17.58 -5.60
N GLN A 254 -5.75 17.62 -5.13
CA GLN A 254 -4.58 17.17 -5.90
C GLN A 254 -4.70 15.70 -6.34
N ARG A 255 -5.13 14.79 -5.44
CA ARG A 255 -5.31 13.38 -5.80
C ARG A 255 -6.42 13.18 -6.84
N VAL A 256 -7.54 13.89 -6.70
CA VAL A 256 -8.66 13.85 -7.66
C VAL A 256 -8.20 14.37 -9.01
N MET A 257 -7.57 15.56 -9.06
CA MET A 257 -7.08 16.16 -10.30
C MET A 257 -6.03 15.28 -10.99
N ASN A 258 -5.09 14.68 -10.24
CA ASN A 258 -4.13 13.74 -10.81
C ASN A 258 -4.81 12.51 -11.43
N LYS A 259 -5.82 11.96 -10.76
CA LYS A 259 -6.60 10.82 -11.31
C LYS A 259 -7.39 11.22 -12.55
N VAL A 260 -8.03 12.39 -12.54
CA VAL A 260 -8.76 12.93 -13.69
C VAL A 260 -7.79 13.14 -14.86
N GLY A 261 -6.62 13.72 -14.63
CA GLY A 261 -5.58 13.88 -15.67
C GLY A 261 -5.15 12.54 -16.28
N VAL A 262 -4.91 11.52 -15.45
CA VAL A 262 -4.60 10.16 -15.94
C VAL A 262 -5.77 9.55 -16.72
N ALA A 263 -7.01 9.75 -16.28
CA ALA A 263 -8.19 9.25 -16.97
C ALA A 263 -8.40 9.93 -18.34
N ILE A 264 -8.22 11.26 -18.41
CA ILE A 264 -8.27 12.03 -19.66
C ILE A 264 -7.17 11.55 -20.61
N ALA A 265 -5.94 11.35 -20.11
CA ALA A 265 -4.84 10.85 -20.94
C ALA A 265 -5.14 9.46 -21.51
N LYS A 266 -5.71 8.55 -20.71
CA LYS A 266 -6.17 7.23 -21.19
C LYS A 266 -7.28 7.34 -22.22
N TYR A 267 -8.28 8.19 -21.98
CA TYR A 267 -9.40 8.40 -22.91
C TYR A 267 -8.91 8.92 -24.25
N LYS A 268 -8.06 9.97 -24.24
CA LYS A 268 -7.44 10.52 -25.47
C LYS A 268 -6.59 9.48 -26.20
N LYS A 269 -5.85 8.63 -25.48
CA LYS A 269 -5.07 7.54 -26.09
C LYS A 269 -5.98 6.49 -26.75
N GLY A 270 -7.08 6.12 -26.09
CA GLY A 270 -8.07 5.21 -26.65
C GLY A 270 -8.74 5.77 -27.91
N GLN A 271 -9.12 7.05 -27.91
CA GLN A 271 -9.69 7.70 -29.10
C GLN A 271 -8.72 7.75 -30.29
N ARG A 272 -7.42 7.97 -30.04
CA ARG A 272 -6.40 7.92 -31.10
C ARG A 272 -6.24 6.51 -31.68
N GLN A 273 -6.30 5.48 -30.84
CA GLN A 273 -6.22 4.08 -31.28
C GLN A 273 -7.45 3.58 -32.04
N THR A 274 -8.60 4.23 -31.88
CA THR A 274 -9.81 3.92 -32.65
C THR A 274 -9.94 4.73 -33.94
N ALA A 275 -9.09 5.75 -34.11
CA ALA A 275 -9.07 6.63 -35.28
C ALA A 275 -7.93 6.28 -36.27
N GLU A 276 -6.96 5.48 -35.84
CA GLU A 276 -5.99 4.74 -36.67
C GLU A 276 -6.58 3.38 -37.06
#